data_AF-A0A6G3ZWK4-F1
#
_entry.id   AF-A0A6G3ZWK4-F1
#
_cell.length_a   1.000
_cell.length_b   1.000
_cell.length_c   1.000
_cell.angle_alpha   90.00
_cell.angle_beta   90.00
_cell.angle_gamma   90.00
#
_symmetry.space_group_name_H-M   'P 1'
#
loop_
_entity.id
_entity.type
_entity.pdbx_description
1 polymer ?
#
loop_
_entity_poly.entity_id
_entity_poly.type
_entity_poly.pdbx_seq_one_letter_code
_entity_poly.pdbx_strand_id
1 'polypeptide(L)' 'MIKQYFAEVKLQENDSLSEALEELVYEAESQYHTPHVEVYQVIQRGDEAFTVILNMDFPGMKAES' A
#
# COMPACT_ATOMS: atom_id res chain seq x y z
N MET A 1 9.02 9.92 8.66
CA MET A 1 8.27 9.20 9.72
C MET A 1 7.56 8.04 9.05
N ILE A 2 7.83 6.81 9.50
CA ILE A 2 7.18 5.63 8.93
C ILE A 2 5.77 5.50 9.53
N LYS A 3 4.76 5.43 8.67
CA LYS A 3 3.37 5.13 9.03
C LYS A 3 2.93 3.86 8.33
N GLN A 4 2.10 3.08 9.01
CA GLN A 4 1.47 1.90 8.43
C GLN A 4 0.10 2.26 7.86
N TYR A 5 -0.15 1.82 6.64
CA TYR A 5 -1.43 1.97 5.96
C TYR A 5 -2.02 0.61 5.61
N PHE A 6 -3.32 0.48 5.78
CA PHE A 6 -4.05 -0.75 5.54
C PHE A 6 -4.94 -0.53 4.33
N ALA A 7 -4.71 -1.31 3.28
CA ALA A 7 -5.50 -1.31 2.07
C ALA A 7 -6.18 -2.67 1.88
N GLU A 8 -7.37 -2.66 1.29
CA GLU A 8 -8.01 -3.87 0.80
C GLU A 8 -7.83 -3.93 -0.71
N VAL A 9 -7.29 -5.05 -1.20
CA VAL A 9 -7.13 -5.34 -2.62
C VAL A 9 -8.02 -6.53 -2.96
N LYS A 10 -8.88 -6.33 -3.95
CA LYS A 10 -9.69 -7.40 -4.52
C LYS A 10 -9.29 -7.61 -5.98
N LEU A 11 -8.84 -8.81 -6.30
CA LEU A 11 -8.45 -9.14 -7.68
C LEU A 11 -9.70 -9.30 -8.54
N GLN A 12 -9.63 -8.83 -9.79
CA GLN A 12 -10.64 -9.15 -10.81
C GLN A 12 -10.24 -10.41 -11.58
N GLU A 13 -11.18 -10.95 -12.36
CA GLU A 13 -10.90 -12.07 -13.26
C GLU A 13 -9.76 -11.68 -14.22
N ASN A 14 -8.64 -12.40 -14.11
CA ASN A 14 -7.37 -12.24 -14.85
C ASN A 14 -6.34 -11.24 -14.28
N ASP A 15 -6.60 -10.58 -13.15
CA ASP A 15 -5.58 -9.75 -12.50
C ASP A 15 -4.56 -10.63 -11.78
N SER A 16 -3.27 -10.29 -11.92
CA SER A 16 -2.25 -10.85 -11.04
C SER A 16 -2.15 -10.04 -9.74
N LEU A 17 -1.85 -10.73 -8.63
CA LEU A 17 -1.56 -10.05 -7.37
C LEU A 17 -0.40 -9.06 -7.50
N SER A 18 0.60 -9.36 -8.33
CA SER A 18 1.73 -8.45 -8.59
C SER A 18 1.28 -7.13 -9.20
N GLU A 19 0.42 -7.16 -10.22
CA GLU A 19 -0.09 -5.95 -10.88
C GLU A 19 -0.92 -5.12 -9.90
N ALA A 20 -1.83 -5.76 -9.15
CA ALA A 20 -2.66 -5.07 -8.17
C ALA A 20 -1.84 -4.42 -7.02
N LEU A 21 -0.73 -5.04 -6.61
CA LEU A 21 0.17 -4.47 -5.61
C LEU A 21 1.00 -3.31 -6.18
N GLU A 22 1.42 -3.38 -7.43
CA GLU A 22 2.14 -2.30 -8.11
C GLU A 22 1.24 -1.06 -8.28
N GLU A 23 0.00 -1.25 -8.73
CA GLU A 23 -0.99 -0.18 -8.79
C GLU A 23 -1.25 0.44 -7.41
N LEU A 24 -1.44 -0.38 -6.37
CA LEU A 24 -1.65 0.11 -5.01
C LEU A 24 -0.48 0.97 -4.50
N VAL A 25 0.77 0.55 -4.77
CA VAL A 25 1.96 1.32 -4.39
C VAL A 25 2.00 2.65 -5.15
N TYR A 26 1.77 2.62 -6.47
CA TYR A 26 1.75 3.82 -7.30
C TYR A 26 0.67 4.81 -6.87
N GLU A 27 -0.55 4.32 -6.59
CA GLU A 27 -1.65 5.13 -6.07
C GLU A 27 -1.30 5.76 -4.73
N ALA A 28 -0.69 4.99 -3.81
CA ALA A 28 -0.28 5.50 -2.50
C ALA A 28 0.82 6.57 -2.62
N GLU A 29 1.84 6.37 -3.46
CA GLU A 29 2.89 7.37 -3.71
C GLU A 29 2.30 8.67 -4.26
N SER A 30 1.40 8.55 -5.24
CA SER A 30 0.71 9.67 -5.88
C SER A 30 -0.19 10.42 -4.90
N GLN A 31 -1.03 9.70 -4.15
CA GLN A 31 -2.02 10.27 -3.23
C GLN A 31 -1.37 10.95 -2.01
N TYR A 32 -0.35 10.31 -1.43
CA TYR A 32 0.27 10.75 -0.19
C TYR A 32 1.54 11.57 -0.39
N HIS A 33 1.95 11.78 -1.65
CA HIS A 33 3.15 12.53 -2.03
C HIS A 33 4.41 12.06 -1.27
N THR A 34 4.51 10.76 -1.04
CA THR A 34 5.67 10.12 -0.41
C THR A 34 6.48 9.39 -1.48
N PRO A 35 7.82 9.53 -1.47
CA PRO A 35 8.68 8.82 -2.40
C PRO A 35 8.97 7.36 -1.99
N HIS A 36 8.47 6.92 -0.83
CA HIS A 36 8.80 5.61 -0.27
C HIS A 36 7.55 4.94 0.28
N VAL A 37 6.92 4.12 -0.57
CA VAL A 37 5.87 3.17 -0.20
C VAL A 37 6.39 1.75 -0.40
N GLU A 38 6.27 0.90 0.62
CA GLU A 38 6.73 -0.48 0.60
C GLU A 38 5.60 -1.41 1.05
N VAL A 39 5.38 -2.51 0.33
CA VAL A 39 4.49 -3.58 0.79
C VAL A 39 5.17 -4.35 1.92
N TYR A 40 4.67 -4.16 3.15
CA TYR A 40 5.19 -4.85 4.33
C TYR A 40 4.60 -6.24 4.50
N GLN A 41 3.28 -6.37 4.30
CA GLN A 41 2.58 -7.64 4.49
C GLN A 41 1.36 -7.74 3.58
N VAL A 42 1.11 -8.94 3.07
CA VAL A 42 -0.12 -9.29 2.35
C VAL A 42 -0.81 -10.43 3.10
N ILE A 43 -2.08 -10.25 3.44
CA ILE A 43 -2.89 -11.22 4.18
C ILE A 43 -4.09 -11.60 3.32
N GLN A 44 -4.15 -12.84 2.86
CA GLN A 44 -5.30 -13.35 2.14
C GLN A 44 -6.49 -13.54 3.09
N ARG A 45 -7.65 -12.99 2.72
CA ARG A 45 -8.92 -13.06 3.49
C ARG A 45 -9.97 -13.99 2.85
N GLY A 46 -9.76 -14.38 1.59
CA GLY A 46 -10.62 -15.28 0.81
C GLY A 46 -9.97 -15.61 -0.54
N ASP A 47 -10.74 -16.12 -1.51
CA ASP A 47 -10.18 -16.57 -2.79
C ASP A 47 -9.56 -15.41 -3.60
N GLU A 48 -10.13 -14.20 -3.51
CA GLU A 48 -9.73 -13.05 -4.34
C GLU A 48 -9.52 -11.75 -3.55
N ALA A 49 -9.54 -11.81 -2.22
CA ALA A 49 -9.46 -10.63 -1.35
C ALA A 49 -8.24 -10.67 -0.44
N PHE A 50 -7.52 -9.55 -0.38
CA PHE A 50 -6.27 -9.39 0.35
C PHE A 50 -6.30 -8.11 1.18
N THR A 51 -5.85 -8.20 2.43
CA THR A 51 -5.46 -7.03 3.21
C THR A 51 -3.97 -6.79 2.98
N VAL A 52 -3.62 -5.62 2.46
CA VAL A 52 -2.24 -5.21 2.20
C VAL A 52 -1.84 -4.15 3.22
N ILE A 53 -0.71 -4.36 3.87
CA ILE A 53 -0.11 -3.41 4.81
C ILE A 53 1.05 -2.75 4.10
N LEU A 54 1.00 -1.42 3.99
CA LEU A 54 2.04 -0.60 3.39
C LEU A 54 2.80 0.16 4.48
N ASN A 55 4.12 0.18 4.40
CA ASN A 55 4.94 1.16 5.09
C ASN A 55 5.11 2.37 4.18
N MET A 56 4.82 3.56 4.72
CA MET A 56 4.97 4.81 4.00
C MET A 56 5.89 5.73 4.80
N ASP A 57 6.96 6.24 4.17
CA ASP A 57 7.84 7.21 4.81
C ASP A 57 7.54 8.64 4.36
N PHE A 58 7.23 9.50 5.32
CA PHE A 58 7.01 10.92 5.06
C PHE A 58 8.26 11.72 5.47
N PRO A 59 9.17 12.04 4.53
CA PRO A 59 10.29 12.92 4.81
C PRO A 59 9.78 14.35 5.00
N GLY A 60 10.07 14.97 6.14
CA GLY A 60 9.80 16.39 6.36
C GLY A 60 8.50 16.77 7.09
N MET A 61 7.69 15.82 7.56
CA MET A 61 6.76 16.11 8.66
C MET A 61 7.59 16.35 9.93
N LYS A 62 8.06 17.59 10.12
CA LYS A 62 8.53 18.05 11.42
C LYS A 62 7.44 17.71 12.41
N ALA A 63 7.78 16.97 13.47
CA ALA A 63 6.92 16.85 14.63
C ALA A 63 6.62 18.28 15.09
N GLU A 64 5.41 18.77 14.82
CA GLU A 64 4.93 20.01 15.40
C GLU A 64 4.97 19.79 16.91
N SER A 65 5.88 20.54 17.56
CA SER A 65 6.12 20.53 19.01
C SER A 65 5.16 21.46 19.71
#